data_AF-A1ZDE4-F1
#
_entry.id   AF-A1ZDE4-F1
#
_cell.length_a   1.000
_cell.length_b   1.000
_cell.length_c   1.000
_cell.angle_alpha   90.00
_cell.angle_beta   90.00
_cell.angle_gamma   90.00
#
_symmetry.space_group_name_H-M   'P 1'
#
loop_
_entity.id
_entity.type
_entity.pdbx_description
1 polymer ?
#
loop_
_entity_poly.entity_id
_entity_poly.type
_entity_poly.pdbx_seq_one_letter_code
_entity_poly.pdbx_strand_id
1 'polypeptide(L)'
;MHAITRLLVHAGLIEMNEKKLKRWAKKRKISSIIYALKHAHYTHRTYAATLLGKFEQPKVIQALVDAIDDTMSYVSLEAIAALEKMDVSATQQAYIAEKKRYWEAVLPQVTAMRANIQGGIAGFYKSNIPSPDSFINNDNSGCYGV
;
A
#
# COMPACT_ATOMS: atom_id res chain seq x y z
N MET A 1 12.44 13.70 12.53
CA MET A 1 13.59 12.80 12.32
C MET A 1 14.79 13.66 11.96
N HIS A 2 15.96 13.44 12.56
CA HIS A 2 17.16 14.26 12.31
C HIS A 2 17.65 14.09 10.86
N ALA A 3 18.19 15.15 10.26
CA ALA A 3 18.67 15.16 8.87
C ALA A 3 19.71 14.06 8.61
N ILE A 4 20.60 13.83 9.57
CA ILE A 4 21.63 12.78 9.52
C ILE A 4 21.00 11.39 9.36
N THR A 5 19.93 11.07 10.11
CA THR A 5 19.29 9.76 9.99
C THR A 5 18.63 9.54 8.63
N ARG A 6 18.14 10.59 7.96
CA ARG A 6 17.61 10.50 6.58
C ARG A 6 18.72 10.25 5.57
N LEU A 7 19.80 11.01 5.68
CA LEU A 7 21.00 10.86 4.84
C LEU A 7 21.56 9.44 4.94
N LEU A 8 21.73 8.93 6.17
CA LEU A 8 22.27 7.59 6.38
C LEU A 8 21.37 6.48 5.83
N VAL A 9 20.04 6.67 5.81
CA VAL A 9 19.11 5.72 5.18
C VAL A 9 19.19 5.80 3.66
N HIS A 10 19.23 6.99 3.06
CA HIS A 10 19.39 7.14 1.60
C HIS A 10 20.73 6.63 1.10
N ALA A 11 21.80 6.86 1.87
CA ALA A 11 23.15 6.40 1.53
C ALA A 11 23.34 4.89 1.72
N GLY A 12 22.30 4.14 2.13
CA GLY A 12 22.39 2.71 2.42
C GLY A 12 23.24 2.37 3.66
N LEU A 13 23.77 3.37 4.36
CA LEU A 13 24.65 3.21 5.53
C LEU A 13 23.91 2.67 6.76
N ILE A 14 22.59 2.81 6.79
CA ILE A 14 21.76 2.09 7.75
C ILE A 14 20.61 1.41 7.06
N GLU A 15 20.61 0.09 7.11
CA GLU A 15 19.49 -0.72 6.65
C GLU A 15 18.21 -0.38 7.44
N MET A 16 17.15 -0.08 6.70
CA MET A 16 15.81 -0.10 7.24
C MET A 16 15.43 -1.57 7.44
N ASN A 17 15.09 -1.97 8.66
CA ASN A 17 14.60 -3.30 8.96
C ASN A 17 13.40 -3.23 9.91
N GLU A 18 12.66 -4.34 10.02
CA GLU A 18 11.47 -4.40 10.87
C GLU A 18 11.75 -4.05 12.34
N LYS A 19 12.89 -4.50 12.89
CA LYS A 19 13.26 -4.22 14.29
C LYS A 19 13.37 -2.72 14.53
N LYS A 20 13.97 -1.98 13.59
CA LYS A 20 14.12 -0.53 13.64
C LYS A 20 12.76 0.17 13.54
N LEU A 21 11.90 -0.28 12.63
CA LEU A 21 10.52 0.24 12.50
C LEU A 21 9.69 0.01 13.77
N LYS A 22 9.74 -1.20 14.35
CA LYS A 22 9.13 -1.52 15.66
C LYS A 22 9.64 -0.58 16.77
N ARG A 23 10.95 -0.34 16.82
CA ARG A 23 11.57 0.56 17.82
C ARG A 23 11.09 2.00 17.64
N TRP A 24 10.91 2.46 16.40
CA TRP A 24 10.34 3.78 16.12
C TRP A 24 8.87 3.88 16.53
N ALA A 25 8.07 2.84 16.27
CA ALA A 25 6.68 2.79 16.73
C ALA A 25 6.58 2.83 18.26
N LYS A 26 7.38 2.03 18.96
CA LYS A 26 7.44 2.04 20.45
C LYS A 26 7.81 3.40 21.00
N LYS A 27 8.73 4.12 20.34
CA LYS A 27 9.13 5.49 20.70
C LYS A 27 8.25 6.58 20.10
N ARG A 28 7.11 6.23 19.49
CA ARG A 28 6.18 7.15 18.81
C ARG A 28 6.87 8.10 17.81
N LYS A 29 7.93 7.63 17.13
CA LYS A 29 8.70 8.40 16.14
C LYS A 29 7.99 8.48 14.78
N ILE A 30 6.76 8.99 14.76
CA ILE A 30 5.83 8.95 13.63
C ILE A 30 6.45 9.50 12.34
N SER A 31 7.11 10.67 12.39
CA SER A 31 7.77 11.23 11.19
C SER A 31 8.85 10.32 10.59
N SER A 32 9.45 9.44 11.40
CA SER A 32 10.46 8.48 10.91
C SER A 32 9.79 7.29 10.22
N ILE A 33 8.61 6.88 10.70
CA ILE A 33 7.83 5.80 10.10
C ILE A 33 7.16 6.28 8.81
N ILE A 34 6.63 7.51 8.78
CA ILE A 34 6.13 8.16 7.55
C ILE A 34 7.23 8.24 6.49
N TYR A 35 8.45 8.59 6.89
CA TYR A 35 9.57 8.60 5.97
C TYR A 35 9.87 7.19 5.41
N ALA A 36 9.82 6.16 6.25
CA ALA A 36 10.00 4.79 5.79
C ALA A 36 8.89 4.35 4.83
N LEU A 37 7.65 4.77 5.08
CA LEU A 37 6.51 4.53 4.18
C LEU A 37 6.76 5.10 2.78
N LYS A 38 7.49 6.22 2.64
CA LYS A 38 7.74 6.85 1.33
C LYS A 38 9.00 6.34 0.62
N HIS A 39 10.06 6.03 1.36
CA HIS A 39 11.41 5.85 0.78
C HIS A 39 12.01 4.46 0.99
N ALA A 40 11.42 3.60 1.83
CA ALA A 40 11.99 2.28 2.06
C ALA A 40 11.68 1.31 0.91
N HIS A 41 12.36 0.16 0.91
CA HIS A 41 11.98 -0.97 0.07
C HIS A 41 10.52 -1.39 0.37
N TYR A 42 9.81 -1.92 -0.64
CA TYR A 42 8.36 -2.14 -0.56
C TYR A 42 7.93 -2.96 0.67
N THR A 43 8.68 -3.99 1.04
CA THR A 43 8.43 -4.82 2.24
C THR A 43 8.40 -3.97 3.52
N HIS A 44 9.29 -3.00 3.63
CA HIS A 44 9.36 -2.08 4.76
C HIS A 44 8.33 -0.96 4.68
N ARG A 45 7.91 -0.53 3.47
CA ARG A 45 6.79 0.41 3.29
C ARG A 45 5.48 -0.21 3.75
N THR A 46 5.21 -1.45 3.34
CA THR A 46 4.06 -2.26 3.78
C THR A 46 4.06 -2.34 5.31
N TYR A 47 5.19 -2.71 5.92
CA TYR A 47 5.28 -2.79 7.37
C TYR A 47 5.12 -1.43 8.07
N ALA A 48 5.62 -0.35 7.46
CA ALA A 48 5.43 1.01 7.95
C ALA A 48 3.96 1.44 7.92
N ALA A 49 3.21 1.11 6.86
CA ALA A 49 1.77 1.35 6.77
C ALA A 49 1.01 0.67 7.91
N THR A 50 1.28 -0.63 8.15
CA THR A 50 0.68 -1.38 9.26
C THR A 50 0.97 -0.76 10.63
N LEU A 51 2.20 -0.27 10.86
CA LEU A 51 2.55 0.40 12.11
C LEU A 51 1.86 1.76 12.26
N LEU A 52 1.71 2.49 11.15
CA LEU A 52 1.07 3.80 11.12
C LEU A 52 -0.42 3.74 11.42
N GLY A 53 -1.12 2.68 11.01
CA GLY A 53 -2.54 2.46 11.33
C GLY A 53 -2.87 2.38 12.82
N LYS A 54 -1.87 2.36 13.71
CA LYS A 54 -2.05 2.44 15.17
C LYS A 54 -2.04 3.87 15.73
N PHE A 55 -1.91 4.88 14.86
CA PHE A 55 -1.75 6.28 15.26
C PHE A 55 -2.77 7.18 14.57
N GLU A 56 -3.81 7.59 15.29
CA GLU A 56 -4.88 8.47 14.83
C GLU A 56 -4.47 9.96 14.76
N GLN A 57 -3.38 10.27 14.06
CA GLN A 57 -2.93 11.65 13.87
C GLN A 57 -3.27 12.11 12.45
N PRO A 58 -3.71 13.37 12.23
CA PRO A 58 -4.04 13.88 10.89
C PRO A 58 -2.90 13.71 9.88
N LYS A 59 -1.65 13.94 10.31
CA LYS A 59 -0.46 13.71 9.46
C LYS A 59 -0.24 12.24 9.07
N VAL A 60 -0.72 11.30 9.89
CA VAL A 60 -0.64 9.86 9.62
C VAL A 60 -1.71 9.47 8.61
N ILE A 61 -2.94 9.97 8.80
CA ILE A 61 -4.04 9.79 7.84
C ILE A 61 -3.59 10.29 6.47
N GLN A 62 -3.06 11.52 6.37
CA GLN A 62 -2.58 12.06 5.10
C GLN A 62 -1.48 11.19 4.48
N ALA A 63 -0.51 10.75 5.28
CA ALA A 63 0.57 9.91 4.77
C ALA A 63 0.10 8.54 4.27
N LEU A 64 -0.94 7.96 4.91
CA LEU A 64 -1.55 6.71 4.47
C LEU A 64 -2.41 6.93 3.22
N VAL A 65 -3.16 8.03 3.12
CA VAL A 65 -3.92 8.39 1.92
C VAL A 65 -2.99 8.52 0.70
N ASP A 66 -1.84 9.20 0.86
CA ASP A 66 -0.82 9.26 -0.19
C ASP A 66 -0.31 7.86 -0.60
N ALA A 67 -0.24 6.92 0.35
CA ALA A 67 0.28 5.57 0.13
C ALA A 67 -0.73 4.61 -0.52
N ILE A 68 -2.00 5.01 -0.67
CA ILE A 68 -2.99 4.22 -1.42
C ILE A 68 -2.57 4.09 -2.90
N ASP A 69 -1.91 5.10 -3.45
CA ASP A 69 -1.40 5.09 -4.83
C ASP A 69 0.05 4.60 -4.95
N ASP A 70 0.55 3.91 -3.93
CA ASP A 70 1.88 3.33 -4.01
C ASP A 70 2.03 2.41 -5.23
N THR A 71 3.23 2.42 -5.79
CA THR A 71 3.64 1.56 -6.89
C THR A 71 3.41 0.07 -6.64
N MET A 72 3.41 -0.37 -5.38
CA MET A 72 3.31 -1.77 -4.98
C MET A 72 1.97 -2.04 -4.32
N SER A 73 1.21 -2.98 -4.89
CA SER A 73 -0.14 -3.30 -4.45
C SER A 73 -0.25 -3.65 -2.96
N TYR A 74 0.74 -4.35 -2.39
CA TYR A 74 0.74 -4.67 -0.95
C TYR A 74 0.84 -3.43 -0.06
N VAL A 75 1.55 -2.39 -0.50
CA VAL A 75 1.63 -1.13 0.27
C VAL A 75 0.27 -0.42 0.22
N SER A 76 -0.33 -0.34 -0.97
CA SER A 76 -1.67 0.25 -1.16
C SER A 76 -2.75 -0.45 -0.33
N LEU A 77 -2.80 -1.79 -0.37
CA LEU A 77 -3.77 -2.57 0.37
C LEU A 77 -3.61 -2.42 1.89
N GLU A 78 -2.37 -2.42 2.40
CA GLU A 78 -2.13 -2.16 3.82
C GLU A 78 -2.46 -0.73 4.22
N ALA A 79 -2.22 0.25 3.36
CA ALA A 79 -2.61 1.64 3.61
C ALA A 79 -4.15 1.77 3.71
N ILE A 80 -4.89 1.14 2.79
CA ILE A 80 -6.35 1.05 2.83
C ILE A 80 -6.81 0.39 4.13
N ALA A 81 -6.29 -0.80 4.45
CA ALA A 81 -6.69 -1.55 5.65
C ALA A 81 -6.35 -0.82 6.96
N ALA A 82 -5.31 0.00 6.97
CA ALA A 82 -4.98 0.88 8.08
C ALA A 82 -6.01 2.02 8.20
N LEU A 83 -6.33 2.70 7.09
CA LEU A 83 -7.27 3.81 7.06
C LEU A 83 -8.72 3.41 7.38
N GLU A 84 -9.16 2.21 7.01
CA GLU A 84 -10.50 1.69 7.33
C GLU A 84 -10.76 1.57 8.85
N LYS A 85 -9.69 1.54 9.65
CA LYS A 85 -9.77 1.47 11.13
C LYS A 85 -9.66 2.84 11.78
N MET A 86 -9.50 3.91 11.00
CA MET A 86 -9.27 5.26 11.48
C MET A 86 -10.50 6.13 11.21
N ASP A 87 -10.65 7.17 12.03
CA ASP A 87 -11.65 8.22 11.77
C ASP A 87 -11.15 9.13 10.64
N VAL A 88 -11.75 8.97 9.46
CA VAL A 88 -11.40 9.69 8.23
C VAL A 88 -12.61 10.45 7.70
N SER A 89 -12.37 11.55 6.97
CA SER A 89 -13.47 12.34 6.44
C SER A 89 -14.29 11.56 5.41
N ALA A 90 -15.55 11.94 5.19
CA ALA A 90 -16.40 11.30 4.18
C ALA A 90 -15.76 11.31 2.78
N THR A 91 -15.05 12.39 2.43
CA THR A 91 -14.29 12.50 1.17
C THR A 91 -13.15 11.47 1.10
N GLN A 92 -12.41 11.29 2.20
CA GLN A 92 -11.36 10.28 2.29
C GLN A 92 -11.97 8.87 2.23
N GLN A 93 -13.08 8.64 2.91
CA GLN A 93 -13.79 7.36 2.91
C GLN A 93 -14.23 6.96 1.50
N ALA A 94 -14.79 7.89 0.73
CA ALA A 94 -15.18 7.64 -0.66
C ALA A 94 -13.96 7.26 -1.53
N TYR A 95 -12.86 8.00 -1.38
CA TYR A 95 -11.60 7.72 -2.07
C TYR A 95 -11.02 6.33 -1.73
N ILE A 96 -11.01 5.98 -0.44
CA ILE A 96 -10.55 4.67 0.04
C ILE A 96 -11.41 3.55 -0.56
N ALA A 97 -12.74 3.71 -0.54
CA ALA A 97 -13.67 2.72 -1.08
C ALA A 97 -13.50 2.52 -2.59
N GLU A 98 -13.33 3.61 -3.35
CA GLU A 98 -13.04 3.56 -4.79
C GLU A 98 -11.76 2.76 -5.07
N LYS A 99 -10.66 3.10 -4.37
CA LYS A 99 -9.37 2.44 -4.54
C LYS A 99 -9.39 0.99 -4.08
N LYS A 100 -10.14 0.67 -3.03
CA LYS A 100 -10.34 -0.71 -2.58
C LYS A 100 -11.05 -1.54 -3.65
N ARG A 101 -12.14 -1.03 -4.23
CA ARG A 101 -12.85 -1.70 -5.33
C ARG A 101 -11.96 -1.96 -6.54
N TYR A 102 -11.13 -0.98 -6.90
CA TYR A 102 -10.11 -1.15 -7.95
C TYR A 102 -9.24 -2.38 -7.67
N TRP A 103 -8.67 -2.46 -6.47
CA TRP A 103 -7.77 -3.57 -6.13
C TRP A 103 -8.51 -4.89 -6.03
N GLU A 104 -9.70 -4.93 -5.44
CA GLU A 104 -10.54 -6.12 -5.35
C GLU A 104 -10.94 -6.68 -6.72
N ALA A 105 -11.20 -5.84 -7.71
CA ALA A 105 -11.49 -6.28 -9.09
C ALA A 105 -10.25 -6.89 -9.78
N VAL A 106 -9.07 -6.38 -9.47
CA VAL A 106 -7.81 -6.78 -10.10
C VAL A 106 -7.18 -8.01 -9.40
N LEU A 107 -7.39 -8.17 -8.08
CA LEU A 107 -6.74 -9.18 -7.24
C LEU A 107 -6.96 -10.64 -7.68
N PRO A 108 -8.17 -11.10 -8.07
CA PRO A 108 -8.38 -12.48 -8.52
C PRO A 108 -7.55 -12.84 -9.74
N GLN A 109 -7.46 -11.92 -10.70
CA GLN A 109 -6.73 -12.12 -11.96
C GLN A 109 -5.22 -12.16 -11.72
N VAL A 110 -4.76 -11.22 -10.90
CA VAL A 110 -3.41 -11.15 -10.36
C VAL A 110 -3.03 -12.44 -9.59
N THR A 111 -3.97 -12.99 -8.83
CA THR A 111 -3.79 -14.26 -8.08
C THR A 111 -3.81 -15.48 -9.00
N ALA A 112 -4.63 -15.48 -10.05
CA ALA A 112 -4.64 -16.53 -11.07
C ALA A 112 -3.32 -16.54 -11.87
N MET A 113 -2.80 -15.36 -12.23
CA MET A 113 -1.48 -15.21 -12.87
C MET A 113 -0.35 -15.73 -11.96
N ARG A 114 -0.47 -15.53 -10.64
CA ARG A 114 0.46 -16.06 -9.61
C ARG A 114 0.47 -17.59 -9.52
N ALA A 115 -0.65 -18.28 -9.75
CA ALA A 115 -0.71 -19.75 -9.68
C ALA A 115 0.14 -20.43 -10.78
N ASN A 116 0.45 -19.72 -11.86
CA ASN A 116 1.18 -20.23 -13.02
C ASN A 116 2.68 -19.87 -13.03
N ILE A 117 3.17 -19.09 -12.06
CA ILE A 117 4.59 -18.71 -11.96
C ILE A 117 5.21 -19.46 -10.76
N GLN A 118 6.00 -20.50 -11.04
CA GLN A 118 6.81 -21.16 -10.01
C GLN A 118 7.86 -20.16 -9.49
N GLY A 119 7.79 -19.85 -8.20
CA GLY A 119 8.69 -18.88 -7.55
C GLY A 119 7.90 -17.71 -6.99
N GLY A 120 7.07 -17.99 -5.99
CA GLY A 120 6.33 -16.94 -5.31
C GLY A 120 7.26 -15.90 -4.71
N ILE A 121 7.18 -14.65 -5.17
CA ILE A 121 7.40 -13.45 -4.37
C ILE A 121 6.86 -12.20 -5.10
N ALA A 122 6.50 -11.24 -4.26
CA ALA A 122 6.38 -9.80 -4.50
C ALA A 122 5.05 -9.29 -5.09
N GLY A 123 4.57 -8.21 -4.46
CA GLY A 123 3.35 -7.52 -4.85
C GLY A 123 3.45 -7.01 -6.28
N PHE A 124 2.31 -6.75 -6.88
CA PHE A 124 2.26 -6.35 -8.27
C PHE A 124 2.59 -4.87 -8.35
N TYR A 125 3.57 -4.54 -9.20
CA TYR A 125 3.83 -3.17 -9.57
C TYR A 125 2.62 -2.64 -10.35
N LYS A 126 2.09 -1.48 -9.97
CA LYS A 126 0.94 -0.82 -10.62
C LYS A 126 1.12 -0.66 -12.14
N SER A 127 2.37 -0.52 -12.61
CA SER A 127 2.72 -0.46 -14.03
C SER A 127 2.43 -1.75 -14.81
N ASN A 128 2.35 -2.89 -14.12
CA ASN A 128 2.20 -4.22 -14.72
C ASN A 128 0.75 -4.71 -14.62
N ILE A 129 -0.17 -3.84 -14.21
CA ILE A 129 -1.58 -4.16 -13.97
C ILE A 129 -2.41 -3.54 -15.08
N PRO A 130 -3.16 -4.33 -15.86
CA PRO A 130 -4.03 -3.78 -16.90
C PRO A 130 -5.16 -2.93 -16.29
N SER A 131 -5.66 -1.95 -17.05
CA SER A 131 -6.74 -1.06 -16.60
C SER A 131 -7.98 -1.87 -16.21
N PRO A 132 -8.70 -1.54 -15.11
CA PRO A 132 -9.97 -2.18 -14.75
C PRO A 132 -10.96 -2.24 -15.92
N ASP A 133 -11.00 -1.22 -16.76
CA ASP A 133 -11.89 -1.12 -17.93
C ASP A 133 -11.59 -2.18 -19.02
N SER A 134 -10.35 -2.70 -19.05
CA SER A 134 -10.00 -3.82 -19.94
C SER A 134 -10.62 -5.14 -19.49
N PHE A 135 -11.11 -5.21 -18.25
CA PHE A 135 -11.66 -6.41 -17.64
C PHE A 135 -13.19 -6.37 -17.48
N ILE A 136 -13.79 -5.19 -17.29
CA ILE A 136 -15.27 -5.06 -17.19
C ILE A 136 -15.97 -5.45 -18.50
N ASN A 137 -15.28 -5.39 -19.65
CA ASN A 137 -15.85 -5.70 -20.96
C ASN A 137 -15.81 -7.19 -21.36
N ASN A 138 -15.31 -8.10 -20.50
CA ASN A 138 -15.24 -9.53 -20.83
C ASN A 138 -16.30 -10.39 -20.13
N ASP A 139 -17.23 -9.74 -19.43
CA ASP A 139 -18.24 -10.40 -18.61
C ASP A 139 -19.63 -10.14 -19.18
N ASN A 140 -19.85 -10.47 -20.46
CA ASN A 140 -21.19 -10.74 -20.97
C ASN A 140 -21.24 -12.17 -21.54
N SER A 141 -21.77 -13.04 -20.68
CA SER A 141 -22.43 -14.32 -20.98
C SER A 141 -23.03 -14.42 -22.38
N GLY A 142 -22.85 -15.57 -23.02
CA GLY A 142 -23.32 -15.87 -24.36
C GLY A 142 -24.84 -15.88 -24.54
N CYS A 143 -25.23 -15.96 -25.82
CA CYS A 143 -26.50 -16.43 -26.35
C CYS A 143 -27.79 -15.69 -25.90
N TYR A 144 -28.35 -14.85 -26.78
CA TYR A 144 -29.71 -14.99 -27.39
C TYR A 144 -30.05 -13.79 -28.31
N GLY A 145 -30.46 -14.10 -29.57
CA GLY A 145 -31.18 -13.23 -30.54
C GLY A 145 -30.28 -12.39 -31.45
N VAL A 146 -30.20 -12.58 -32.78
CA VAL A 146 -31.13 -13.09 -33.80
C VAL A 146 -30.49 -14.11 -34.73
#